data_AF-A0A960Z2R3-F1
#
_entry.id   AF-A0A960Z2R3-F1
#
_cell.length_a   1.000
_cell.length_b   1.000
_cell.length_c   1.000
_cell.angle_alpha   90.00
_cell.angle_beta   90.00
_cell.angle_gamma   90.00
#
_symmetry.space_group_name_H-M   'P 1'
#
loop_
_entity.id
_entity.type
_entity.pdbx_description
1 polymer ?
#
loop_
_entity_poly.entity_id
_entity_poly.type
_entity_poly.pdbx_seq_one_letter_code
_entity_poly.pdbx_strand_id
1 'polypeptide(L)'
;MMHHPTRPALILAAALLALGLLAGCSDDAADPAVSAAGGDDYAALDFSDPYGGLTASDEQEAFADEALLAMSLAGEGEEIADPVADDPAVREMLRRGEMAPDPADTTRPRFTFVHLRWGMLRDMMDTLAVEPPCEVTDWTGSFHVDRGVLLVRRVIRFERPLDHIIFPRLDPMTVGVVSHTACGFDGVVLQIGERPDDDPSLDPNVLHIALGDFVLDLPVADLVGLEEVYEVGGNMVAVAGFGLQDIAFCPKGFLDGMWRRLPADRPDSLAAADGTQYGVFAGLWRELDGRLHGHLRGGYGIDAEGNRVLVGKYIGPRGHFRGLFRGTWTPGATDDGLAGFEAHWVNAAGTVEGLLGGEAFAVEDTPGGFFTGRWTTLCDEEAEDAVR
;
A
#
# COMPACT_ATOMS: atom_id res chain seq x y z
N MET A 1 77.17 18.88 -42.17
CA MET A 1 76.39 18.32 -41.04
C MET A 1 75.11 19.14 -40.92
N MET A 2 74.00 18.59 -41.41
CA MET A 2 72.68 19.21 -41.31
C MET A 2 72.06 18.84 -39.96
N HIS A 3 71.70 19.83 -39.15
CA HIS A 3 70.82 19.65 -38.01
C HIS A 3 69.43 20.17 -38.36
N HIS A 4 68.44 19.28 -38.25
CA HIS A 4 67.02 19.56 -38.36
C HIS A 4 66.53 20.42 -37.18
N PRO A 5 65.65 21.40 -37.42
CA PRO A 5 64.92 22.07 -36.34
C PRO A 5 63.78 21.17 -35.84
N THR A 6 63.71 21.10 -34.52
CA THR A 6 62.71 20.47 -33.67
C THR A 6 61.33 21.13 -33.83
N ARG A 7 60.27 20.31 -33.86
CA ARG A 7 58.86 20.73 -33.84
C ARG A 7 58.31 20.67 -32.40
N PRO A 8 58.00 21.79 -31.73
CA PRO A 8 57.32 21.77 -30.44
C PRO A 8 55.87 22.31 -30.53
N ALA A 9 55.21 22.21 -31.69
CA ALA A 9 53.89 22.83 -31.90
C ALA A 9 52.72 21.84 -31.94
N LEU A 10 52.97 20.52 -32.06
CA LEU A 10 51.88 19.54 -32.27
C LEU A 10 51.31 18.91 -30.98
N ILE A 11 52.01 19.01 -29.85
CA ILE A 11 51.57 18.38 -28.59
C ILE A 11 50.58 19.27 -27.82
N LEU A 12 50.63 20.60 -27.99
CA LEU A 12 49.72 21.51 -27.29
C LEU A 12 48.29 21.49 -27.86
N ALA A 13 48.13 21.17 -29.15
CA ALA A 13 46.82 21.10 -29.80
C ALA A 13 46.02 19.84 -29.43
N ALA A 14 46.69 18.73 -29.11
CA ALA A 14 46.04 17.49 -28.67
C ALA A 14 45.54 17.56 -27.21
N ALA A 15 46.21 18.33 -26.34
CA ALA A 15 45.79 18.51 -24.95
C ALA A 15 44.56 19.41 -24.78
N LEU A 16 44.35 20.38 -25.69
CA LEU A 16 43.17 21.25 -25.67
C LEU A 16 41.91 20.59 -26.26
N LEU A 17 42.06 19.61 -27.17
CA LEU A 17 40.92 18.85 -27.71
C LEU A 17 40.38 17.79 -26.74
N ALA A 18 41.23 17.29 -25.83
CA ALA A 18 40.83 16.32 -24.81
C ALA A 18 40.03 16.93 -23.64
N LEU A 19 40.15 18.25 -23.38
CA LEU A 19 39.34 18.95 -22.38
C LEU A 19 37.94 19.34 -22.87
N GLY A 20 37.65 19.23 -24.18
CA GLY A 20 36.35 19.56 -24.76
C GLY A 20 35.32 18.43 -24.73
N LEU A 21 35.68 17.22 -24.29
CA LEU A 21 34.81 16.04 -24.26
C LEU A 21 34.27 15.70 -22.86
N LEU A 22 34.45 16.59 -21.88
CA LEU A 22 33.91 16.45 -20.52
C LEU A 22 32.78 17.44 -20.20
N ALA A 23 32.28 18.17 -21.19
CA ALA A 23 31.15 19.08 -21.04
C ALA A 23 30.02 18.64 -21.97
N GLY A 24 29.08 17.82 -21.47
CA GLY A 24 27.90 17.48 -22.25
C GLY A 24 27.12 16.23 -21.87
N CYS A 25 27.01 15.90 -20.58
CA CYS A 25 25.90 15.13 -20.04
C CYS A 25 25.53 15.76 -18.69
N SER A 26 24.86 16.91 -18.71
CA SER A 26 23.97 17.21 -17.59
C SER A 26 22.73 16.39 -17.87
N ASP A 27 22.59 15.26 -17.18
CA ASP A 27 21.27 14.68 -17.01
C ASP A 27 20.45 15.76 -16.31
N ASP A 28 19.61 16.48 -17.07
CA ASP A 28 18.48 17.24 -16.54
C ASP A 28 17.45 16.24 -16.00
N ALA A 29 17.90 15.35 -15.10
CA ALA A 29 17.01 14.63 -14.22
C ALA A 29 16.35 15.72 -13.39
N ALA A 30 15.06 15.93 -13.64
CA ALA A 30 14.23 16.89 -12.95
C ALA A 30 14.32 16.65 -11.44
N ASP A 31 15.25 17.36 -10.79
CA ASP A 31 15.29 17.45 -9.33
C ASP A 31 13.92 18.00 -8.91
N PRO A 32 13.16 17.29 -8.06
CA PRO A 32 11.85 17.75 -7.66
C PRO A 32 11.99 19.12 -6.99
N ALA A 33 11.36 20.14 -7.57
CA ALA A 33 11.50 21.51 -7.11
C ALA A 33 11.04 21.58 -5.65
N VAL A 34 11.93 21.95 -4.73
CA VAL A 34 11.57 22.18 -3.33
C VAL A 34 10.92 23.56 -3.24
N SER A 35 9.60 23.62 -3.34
CA SER A 35 8.87 24.87 -3.20
C SER A 35 8.81 25.30 -1.72
N ALA A 36 8.95 26.59 -1.48
CA ALA A 36 8.93 27.17 -0.15
C ALA A 36 7.47 27.49 0.27
N ALA A 37 6.94 26.71 1.21
CA ALA A 37 5.80 27.03 2.09
C ALA A 37 4.39 27.19 1.46
N GLY A 38 4.15 26.72 0.24
CA GLY A 38 2.79 26.49 -0.28
C GLY A 38 2.51 24.99 -0.34
N GLY A 39 1.35 24.53 0.15
CA GLY A 39 0.92 23.14 -0.05
C GLY A 39 0.65 22.86 -1.52
N ASP A 40 0.80 21.61 -1.95
CA ASP A 40 0.57 21.23 -3.34
C ASP A 40 -0.92 21.34 -3.74
N ASP A 41 -1.19 21.66 -5.00
CA ASP A 41 -2.55 21.79 -5.55
C ASP A 41 -3.03 20.48 -6.20
N TYR A 42 -3.66 19.62 -5.39
CA TYR A 42 -4.23 18.36 -5.86
C TYR A 42 -5.46 18.52 -6.77
N ALA A 43 -5.99 19.74 -6.93
CA ALA A 43 -7.09 20.02 -7.86
C ALA A 43 -6.59 20.42 -9.26
N ALA A 44 -5.30 20.72 -9.42
CA ALA A 44 -4.69 21.18 -10.66
C ALA A 44 -3.45 20.33 -11.02
N LEU A 45 -3.59 19.01 -10.98
CA LEU A 45 -2.49 18.10 -11.31
C LEU A 45 -2.17 18.14 -12.81
N ASP A 46 -0.88 18.27 -13.13
CA ASP A 46 -0.35 18.20 -14.51
C ASP A 46 0.19 16.80 -14.81
N PHE A 47 -0.57 15.97 -15.53
CA PHE A 47 -0.18 14.60 -15.83
C PHE A 47 0.99 14.48 -16.83
N SER A 48 1.33 15.58 -17.51
CA SER A 48 2.52 15.65 -18.37
C SER A 48 3.79 15.93 -17.56
N ASP A 49 3.67 16.55 -16.39
CA ASP A 49 4.77 16.64 -15.42
C ASP A 49 5.05 15.27 -14.77
N PRO A 50 6.32 14.89 -14.52
CA PRO A 50 6.67 13.60 -13.93
C PRO A 50 5.90 13.27 -12.64
N TYR A 51 5.59 14.26 -11.80
CA TYR A 51 4.90 14.03 -10.53
C TYR A 51 3.64 14.86 -10.37
N GLY A 52 2.99 15.26 -11.46
CA GLY A 52 1.72 16.00 -11.35
C GLY A 52 1.88 17.47 -10.98
N GLY A 53 3.10 18.02 -11.02
CA GLY A 53 3.43 19.32 -10.42
C GLY A 53 3.56 19.30 -8.89
N LEU A 54 3.53 18.11 -8.27
CA LEU A 54 3.73 17.93 -6.83
C LEU A 54 5.21 18.12 -6.46
N THR A 55 5.46 18.58 -5.23
CA THR A 55 6.81 18.94 -4.77
C THR A 55 7.26 18.08 -3.60
N ALA A 56 8.57 18.02 -3.32
CA ALA A 56 9.11 17.28 -2.16
C ALA A 56 8.96 18.03 -0.82
N SER A 57 7.96 18.90 -0.68
CA SER A 57 7.69 19.65 0.54
C SER A 57 6.81 18.89 1.52
N ASP A 58 7.00 19.17 2.81
CA ASP A 58 6.10 18.76 3.89
C ASP A 58 4.68 19.31 3.64
N GLU A 59 3.70 18.58 4.15
CA GLU A 59 2.27 18.90 4.12
C GLU A 59 1.74 19.04 5.54
N GLN A 60 0.50 19.51 5.66
CA GLN A 60 -0.23 19.34 6.92
C GLN A 60 -0.54 17.85 7.15
N GLU A 61 -0.72 17.47 8.42
CA GLU A 61 -1.19 16.12 8.79
C GLU A 61 -2.44 15.75 7.97
N ALA A 62 -2.42 14.54 7.41
CA ALA A 62 -3.44 14.05 6.49
C ALA A 62 -3.78 15.03 5.34
N PHE A 63 -2.82 15.82 4.85
CA PHE A 63 -3.03 16.85 3.82
C PHE A 63 -4.10 17.90 4.19
N ALA A 64 -4.30 18.14 5.50
CA ALA A 64 -5.41 18.93 6.03
C ALA A 64 -6.81 18.44 5.59
N ASP A 65 -6.93 17.15 5.27
CA ASP A 65 -8.18 16.50 4.91
C ASP A 65 -8.80 15.84 6.15
N GLU A 66 -9.90 16.40 6.64
CA GLU A 66 -10.58 15.91 7.85
C GLU A 66 -11.10 14.48 7.69
N ALA A 67 -11.52 14.08 6.49
CA ALA A 67 -12.00 12.74 6.24
C ALA A 67 -10.85 11.72 6.26
N LEU A 68 -9.72 12.09 5.67
CA LEU A 68 -8.51 11.25 5.72
C LEU A 68 -7.95 11.12 7.14
N LEU A 69 -7.95 12.22 7.91
CA LEU A 69 -7.56 12.19 9.32
C LEU A 69 -8.50 11.32 10.15
N ALA A 70 -9.81 11.45 9.98
CA ALA A 70 -10.74 10.62 10.73
C ALA A 70 -10.72 9.15 10.27
N MET A 71 -10.42 8.87 9.00
CA MET A 71 -10.13 7.52 8.52
C MET A 71 -8.85 6.94 9.17
N SER A 72 -7.80 7.75 9.34
CA SER A 72 -6.58 7.32 10.01
C SER A 72 -6.83 7.04 11.50
N LEU A 73 -7.57 7.88 12.19
CA LEU A 73 -7.97 7.66 13.59
C LEU A 73 -8.86 6.44 13.78
N ALA A 74 -9.80 6.18 12.86
CA ALA A 74 -10.63 4.98 12.90
C ALA A 74 -9.83 3.72 12.55
N GLY A 75 -8.92 3.85 11.58
CA GLY A 75 -8.08 2.78 11.07
C GLY A 75 -6.81 2.52 11.89
N GLU A 76 -6.44 3.38 12.83
CA GLU A 76 -5.40 3.14 13.84
C GLU A 76 -5.90 2.04 14.77
N GLY A 77 -5.80 0.81 14.27
CA GLY A 77 -6.23 -0.36 14.99
C GLY A 77 -5.53 -0.48 16.33
N GLU A 78 -6.26 -1.00 17.32
CA GLU A 78 -5.70 -1.31 18.62
C GLU A 78 -4.71 -2.47 18.46
N GLU A 79 -3.47 -2.27 18.89
CA GLU A 79 -2.48 -3.34 18.98
C GLU A 79 -2.96 -4.36 19.99
N ILE A 80 -3.05 -5.63 19.57
CA ILE A 80 -3.45 -6.71 20.45
C ILE A 80 -2.18 -7.37 20.99
N ALA A 81 -2.02 -7.32 22.32
CA ALA A 81 -1.04 -8.14 23.02
C ALA A 81 -1.54 -9.60 23.05
N ASP A 82 -1.39 -10.33 21.94
CA ASP A 82 -1.78 -11.74 21.85
C ASP A 82 -0.90 -12.59 22.78
N PRO A 83 -1.46 -13.25 23.81
CA PRO A 83 -0.67 -14.07 24.74
C PRO A 83 0.09 -15.22 24.07
N VAL A 84 -0.34 -15.66 22.88
CA VAL A 84 0.37 -16.69 22.10
C VAL A 84 1.72 -16.16 21.59
N ALA A 85 1.84 -14.85 21.32
CA ALA A 85 3.10 -14.23 20.94
C ALA A 85 4.15 -14.27 22.07
N ASP A 86 3.72 -14.47 23.32
CA ASP A 86 4.60 -14.59 24.48
C ASP A 86 5.11 -16.02 24.72
N ASP A 87 4.57 -17.02 24.01
CA ASP A 87 5.02 -18.40 24.11
C ASP A 87 6.50 -18.52 23.69
N PRO A 88 7.38 -19.17 24.47
CA PRO A 88 8.80 -19.27 24.15
C PRO A 88 9.11 -19.87 22.78
N ALA A 89 8.31 -20.84 22.31
CA ALA A 89 8.52 -21.46 21.00
C ALA A 89 8.09 -20.51 19.86
N VAL A 90 7.01 -19.74 20.07
CA VAL A 90 6.57 -18.72 19.11
C VAL A 90 7.58 -17.57 19.03
N ARG A 91 8.06 -17.07 20.18
CA ARG A 91 9.10 -16.04 20.22
C ARG A 91 10.38 -16.47 19.51
N GLU A 92 10.82 -17.70 19.71
CA GLU A 92 12.00 -18.23 19.02
C GLU A 92 11.77 -18.35 17.51
N MET A 93 10.57 -18.75 17.08
CA MET A 93 10.21 -18.78 15.66
C MET A 93 10.23 -17.37 15.04
N LEU A 94 9.59 -16.38 15.68
CA LEU A 94 9.61 -14.97 15.25
C LEU A 94 11.05 -14.46 15.13
N ARG A 95 11.85 -14.63 16.19
CA ARG A 95 13.26 -14.23 16.21
C ARG A 95 14.08 -14.88 15.10
N ARG A 96 13.85 -16.17 14.80
CA ARG A 96 14.57 -16.89 13.74
C ARG A 96 14.28 -16.34 12.35
N GLY A 97 13.02 -15.99 12.06
CA GLY A 97 12.71 -15.43 10.74
C GLY A 97 13.08 -13.96 10.61
N GLU A 98 13.05 -13.17 11.69
CA GLU A 98 13.55 -11.78 11.70
C GLU A 98 15.08 -11.70 11.53
N MET A 99 15.83 -12.68 12.03
CA MET A 99 17.30 -12.68 12.00
C MET A 99 17.92 -13.47 10.84
N ALA A 100 17.13 -14.03 9.92
CA ALA A 100 17.65 -14.87 8.85
C ALA A 100 18.49 -14.04 7.85
N PRO A 101 19.80 -14.30 7.70
CA PRO A 101 20.68 -13.45 6.89
C PRO A 101 20.52 -13.68 5.37
N ASP A 102 19.91 -14.80 4.97
CA ASP A 102 19.70 -15.18 3.58
C ASP A 102 18.20 -15.34 3.33
N PRO A 103 17.60 -14.52 2.44
CA PRO A 103 16.20 -14.65 2.12
C PRO A 103 15.84 -15.98 1.41
N ALA A 104 16.81 -16.68 0.84
CA ALA A 104 16.58 -17.97 0.18
C ALA A 104 16.67 -19.18 1.15
N ASP A 105 16.95 -18.98 2.45
CA ASP A 105 17.08 -20.08 3.40
C ASP A 105 15.73 -20.78 3.65
N THR A 106 15.55 -21.97 3.07
CA THR A 106 14.33 -22.78 3.23
C THR A 106 14.13 -23.32 4.65
N THR A 107 15.15 -23.24 5.51
CA THR A 107 15.06 -23.66 6.92
C THR A 107 14.55 -22.57 7.84
N ARG A 108 14.16 -21.40 7.30
CA ARG A 108 13.57 -20.32 8.09
C ARG A 108 12.05 -20.44 8.20
N PRO A 109 11.46 -19.98 9.32
CA PRO A 109 10.01 -19.81 9.40
C PRO A 109 9.51 -18.87 8.31
N ARG A 110 8.36 -19.21 7.72
CA ARG A 110 7.67 -18.34 6.75
C ARG A 110 6.60 -17.55 7.47
N PHE A 111 6.37 -16.33 6.99
CA PHE A 111 5.34 -15.48 7.55
C PHE A 111 4.44 -14.91 6.47
N THR A 112 3.15 -15.05 6.68
CA THR A 112 2.13 -14.45 5.81
C THR A 112 1.30 -13.49 6.64
N PHE A 113 1.20 -12.25 6.19
CA PHE A 113 0.35 -11.24 6.78
C PHE A 113 -0.95 -11.16 6.01
N VAL A 114 -2.07 -11.11 6.72
CA VAL A 114 -3.40 -10.97 6.11
C VAL A 114 -4.08 -9.76 6.71
N HIS A 115 -4.39 -8.78 5.87
CA HIS A 115 -5.22 -7.65 6.21
C HIS A 115 -6.66 -7.97 5.79
N LEU A 116 -7.49 -8.27 6.79
CA LEU A 116 -8.88 -8.67 6.60
C LEU A 116 -9.81 -7.56 7.11
N ARG A 117 -10.77 -7.15 6.30
CA ARG A 117 -11.81 -6.16 6.68
C ARG A 117 -13.19 -6.68 6.31
N TRP A 118 -14.20 -6.41 7.13
CA TRP A 118 -15.58 -6.80 6.87
C TRP A 118 -16.58 -5.74 7.29
N GLY A 119 -17.73 -5.70 6.60
CA GLY A 119 -18.81 -4.73 6.83
C GLY A 119 -19.08 -3.86 5.61
N MET A 120 -19.57 -2.65 5.82
CA MET A 120 -19.82 -1.64 4.80
C MET A 120 -18.51 -0.93 4.40
N LEU A 121 -17.76 -1.52 3.47
CA LEU A 121 -16.56 -0.88 2.88
C LEU A 121 -16.90 0.23 1.86
N ARG A 122 -18.20 0.53 1.66
CA ARG A 122 -18.72 1.38 0.56
C ARG A 122 -18.69 2.88 0.87
N ASP A 123 -18.79 3.29 2.13
CA ASP A 123 -19.36 4.61 2.47
C ASP A 123 -18.52 5.43 3.46
N MET A 124 -17.34 5.87 3.04
CA MET A 124 -16.53 6.82 3.83
C MET A 124 -16.34 8.18 3.17
N MET A 125 -16.88 8.42 1.97
CA MET A 125 -16.51 9.59 1.16
C MET A 125 -17.36 10.84 1.35
N ASP A 126 -18.66 10.73 1.67
CA ASP A 126 -19.52 11.93 1.76
C ASP A 126 -19.86 12.33 3.20
N THR A 127 -19.88 11.38 4.14
CA THR A 127 -19.97 11.63 5.57
C THR A 127 -19.41 10.41 6.31
N LEU A 128 -18.30 10.55 7.02
CA LEU A 128 -17.90 9.53 8.01
C LEU A 128 -18.98 9.31 9.10
N ALA A 129 -19.94 10.23 9.18
CA ALA A 129 -21.21 10.06 9.86
C ALA A 129 -22.22 9.40 8.90
N VAL A 130 -22.17 8.09 8.76
CA VAL A 130 -23.36 7.37 8.27
C VAL A 130 -24.46 7.62 9.31
N GLU A 131 -25.51 8.34 8.91
CA GLU A 131 -26.60 8.66 9.83
C GLU A 131 -27.37 7.37 10.18
N PRO A 132 -27.40 6.96 11.46
CA PRO A 132 -28.15 5.77 11.86
C PRO A 132 -29.65 5.91 11.54
N PRO A 133 -30.37 4.80 11.31
CA PRO A 133 -29.95 3.44 11.65
C PRO A 133 -29.38 2.63 10.47
N CYS A 134 -28.16 2.11 10.62
CA CYS A 134 -27.73 0.93 9.86
C CYS A 134 -28.14 -0.34 10.59
N GLU A 135 -28.42 -1.39 9.82
CA GLU A 135 -28.62 -2.72 10.38
C GLU A 135 -27.28 -3.24 10.92
N VAL A 136 -27.26 -3.65 12.19
CA VAL A 136 -26.07 -4.26 12.81
C VAL A 136 -25.94 -5.68 12.30
N THR A 137 -24.79 -6.00 11.72
CA THR A 137 -24.45 -7.35 11.26
C THR A 137 -23.56 -8.04 12.29
N ASP A 138 -23.92 -9.26 12.69
CA ASP A 138 -23.10 -10.10 13.57
C ASP A 138 -22.08 -10.89 12.75
N TRP A 139 -20.80 -10.60 12.95
CA TRP A 139 -19.64 -11.23 12.31
C TRP A 139 -18.90 -12.15 13.28
N THR A 140 -19.50 -12.49 14.42
CA THR A 140 -18.92 -13.41 15.39
C THR A 140 -18.51 -14.72 14.73
N GLY A 141 -17.29 -15.17 15.03
CA GLY A 141 -16.71 -16.30 14.32
C GLY A 141 -15.26 -16.60 14.71
N SER A 142 -14.50 -17.11 13.75
CA SER A 142 -13.11 -17.52 13.98
C SER A 142 -12.26 -17.54 12.72
N PHE A 143 -10.96 -17.40 12.94
CA PHE A 143 -9.90 -17.67 11.98
C PHE A 143 -9.11 -18.89 12.45
N HIS A 144 -8.80 -19.83 11.55
CA HIS A 144 -8.06 -21.05 11.87
C HIS A 144 -7.05 -21.37 10.77
N VAL A 145 -5.87 -21.88 11.15
CA VAL A 145 -4.90 -22.44 10.19
C VAL A 145 -4.67 -23.91 10.47
N ASP A 146 -4.53 -24.74 9.45
CA ASP A 146 -4.28 -26.19 9.63
C ASP A 146 -2.96 -26.46 10.37
N ARG A 147 -1.96 -25.60 10.14
CA ARG A 147 -0.62 -25.70 10.72
C ARG A 147 -0.02 -24.35 11.07
N GLY A 148 0.96 -24.39 11.97
CA GLY A 148 1.76 -23.23 12.36
C GLY A 148 1.19 -22.51 13.57
N VAL A 149 1.23 -21.19 13.54
CA VAL A 149 0.63 -20.30 14.54
C VAL A 149 -0.07 -19.14 13.83
N LEU A 150 -1.22 -18.75 14.37
CA LEU A 150 -1.96 -17.58 13.94
C LEU A 150 -1.88 -16.54 15.04
N LEU A 151 -1.41 -15.32 14.75
CA LEU A 151 -1.30 -14.21 15.71
C LEU A 151 -2.18 -13.05 15.26
N VAL A 152 -2.88 -12.42 16.20
CA VAL A 152 -3.57 -11.14 15.94
C VAL A 152 -2.61 -10.00 16.22
N ARG A 153 -2.25 -9.22 15.20
CA ARG A 153 -1.37 -8.06 15.34
C ARG A 153 -2.15 -6.80 15.71
N ARG A 154 -3.30 -6.61 15.05
CA ARG A 154 -4.21 -5.48 15.28
C ARG A 154 -5.66 -5.89 15.07
N VAL A 155 -6.54 -5.22 15.79
CA VAL A 155 -7.98 -5.14 15.47
C VAL A 155 -8.27 -3.76 14.88
N ILE A 156 -9.12 -3.70 13.88
CA ILE A 156 -9.47 -2.48 13.17
C ILE A 156 -10.92 -2.15 13.54
N ARG A 157 -11.14 -0.96 14.09
CA ARG A 157 -12.46 -0.37 14.37
C ARG A 157 -13.42 -1.07 15.35
N PHE A 158 -12.98 -2.14 16.04
CA PHE A 158 -13.78 -2.85 17.04
C PHE A 158 -14.48 -1.93 18.05
N GLU A 159 -15.81 -2.00 18.13
CA GLU A 159 -16.64 -1.21 19.02
C GLU A 159 -16.63 -1.79 20.45
N ARG A 160 -15.84 -1.18 21.33
CA ARG A 160 -15.74 -1.63 22.73
C ARG A 160 -17.01 -1.27 23.53
N PRO A 161 -17.46 -2.14 24.46
CA PRO A 161 -16.87 -3.42 24.85
C PRO A 161 -17.44 -4.64 24.10
N LEU A 162 -18.28 -4.43 23.09
CA LEU A 162 -18.99 -5.51 22.41
C LEU A 162 -18.03 -6.35 21.57
N ASP A 163 -17.16 -5.68 20.83
CA ASP A 163 -16.24 -6.34 19.92
C ASP A 163 -14.92 -6.66 20.61
N HIS A 164 -14.47 -7.90 20.44
CA HIS A 164 -13.26 -8.37 21.07
C HIS A 164 -12.76 -9.69 20.46
N ILE A 165 -11.44 -9.90 20.58
CA ILE A 165 -10.83 -11.21 20.41
C ILE A 165 -11.18 -12.06 21.65
N ILE A 166 -11.58 -13.31 21.41
CA ILE A 166 -11.96 -14.24 22.48
C ILE A 166 -10.68 -14.79 23.14
N PHE A 167 -10.54 -14.50 24.42
CA PHE A 167 -9.47 -15.03 25.28
C PHE A 167 -10.04 -15.80 26.49
N PRO A 168 -9.30 -16.77 27.05
CA PRO A 168 -8.04 -17.32 26.54
C PRO A 168 -8.24 -18.14 25.25
N ARG A 169 -7.22 -18.18 24.39
CA ARG A 169 -7.24 -19.03 23.19
C ARG A 169 -7.11 -20.50 23.60
N LEU A 170 -7.82 -21.38 22.89
CA LEU A 170 -7.76 -22.83 23.14
C LEU A 170 -6.48 -23.45 22.56
N ASP A 171 -5.99 -22.91 21.45
CA ASP A 171 -4.83 -23.38 20.72
C ASP A 171 -4.19 -22.21 19.92
N PRO A 172 -2.91 -22.32 19.51
CA PRO A 172 -2.20 -21.26 18.80
C PRO A 172 -2.61 -21.09 17.33
N MET A 173 -3.42 -21.99 16.76
CA MET A 173 -3.84 -21.98 15.37
C MET A 173 -5.21 -21.31 15.18
N THR A 174 -6.00 -21.19 16.25
CA THR A 174 -7.36 -20.65 16.21
C THR A 174 -7.46 -19.31 16.94
N VAL A 175 -8.06 -18.32 16.30
CA VAL A 175 -8.45 -17.02 16.88
C VAL A 175 -9.97 -16.92 16.81
N GLY A 176 -10.65 -16.84 17.95
CA GLY A 176 -12.07 -16.53 18.01
C GLY A 176 -12.29 -15.01 18.09
N VAL A 177 -13.37 -14.52 17.47
CA VAL A 177 -13.73 -13.10 17.45
C VAL A 177 -15.22 -12.92 17.70
N VAL A 178 -15.55 -11.86 18.44
CA VAL A 178 -16.91 -11.28 18.52
C VAL A 178 -16.84 -9.92 17.86
N SER A 179 -17.67 -9.67 16.85
CA SER A 179 -17.74 -8.40 16.12
C SER A 179 -19.18 -8.13 15.67
N HIS A 180 -19.71 -6.96 16.02
CA HIS A 180 -21.03 -6.49 15.65
C HIS A 180 -20.89 -5.17 14.92
N THR A 181 -20.78 -5.24 13.60
CA THR A 181 -20.49 -4.06 12.80
C THR A 181 -21.79 -3.38 12.37
N ALA A 182 -21.91 -2.09 12.68
CA ALA A 182 -23.00 -1.24 12.24
C ALA A 182 -22.61 -0.49 10.96
N CYS A 183 -22.72 0.84 10.97
CA CYS A 183 -22.33 1.67 9.84
C CYS A 183 -20.80 1.79 9.74
N GLY A 184 -20.19 0.94 8.91
CA GLY A 184 -18.75 0.96 8.68
C GLY A 184 -18.20 -0.43 8.55
N PHE A 185 -16.96 -0.63 8.96
CA PHE A 185 -16.29 -1.91 8.86
C PHE A 185 -15.46 -2.17 10.10
N ASP A 186 -15.27 -3.44 10.40
CA ASP A 186 -14.26 -3.93 11.32
C ASP A 186 -13.18 -4.66 10.53
N GLY A 187 -12.12 -5.06 11.21
CA GLY A 187 -11.09 -5.87 10.60
C GLY A 187 -10.06 -6.41 11.57
N VAL A 188 -9.16 -7.23 11.06
CA VAL A 188 -7.96 -7.66 11.76
C VAL A 188 -6.77 -7.67 10.83
N VAL A 189 -5.59 -7.48 11.42
CA VAL A 189 -4.33 -7.87 10.78
C VAL A 189 -3.84 -9.14 11.46
N LEU A 190 -3.77 -10.21 10.69
CA LEU A 190 -3.31 -11.52 11.11
C LEU A 190 -1.88 -11.74 10.63
N GLN A 191 -1.08 -12.44 11.44
CA GLN A 191 0.20 -12.99 11.06
C GLN A 191 0.15 -14.51 11.19
N ILE A 192 0.35 -15.22 10.09
CA ILE A 192 0.50 -16.67 10.04
C ILE A 192 2.00 -16.96 10.08
N GLY A 193 2.43 -17.78 11.03
CA GLY A 193 3.82 -18.26 11.11
C GLY A 193 3.89 -19.75 10.87
N GLU A 194 4.59 -20.15 9.82
CA GLU A 194 4.79 -21.54 9.43
C GLU A 194 6.20 -22.00 9.78
N ARG A 195 6.34 -23.24 10.23
CA ARG A 195 7.65 -23.83 10.51
C ARG A 195 8.29 -24.30 9.21
N PRO A 196 9.62 -24.23 9.08
CA PRO A 196 10.36 -24.69 7.90
C PRO A 196 10.24 -26.19 7.65
N ASP A 197 10.04 -26.98 8.70
CA ASP A 197 10.08 -28.46 8.66
C ASP A 197 8.73 -29.09 8.28
N ASP A 198 7.83 -28.34 7.66
CA ASP A 198 6.57 -28.90 7.16
C ASP A 198 6.91 -29.86 6.01
N ASP A 199 6.75 -31.15 6.28
CA ASP A 199 6.98 -32.25 5.33
C ASP A 199 6.19 -31.95 4.04
N PRO A 200 6.85 -31.87 2.87
CA PRO A 200 6.19 -31.51 1.61
C PRO A 200 5.17 -32.55 1.14
N SER A 201 5.09 -33.72 1.82
CA SER A 201 4.02 -34.69 1.63
C SER A 201 2.75 -34.38 2.42
N LEU A 202 2.78 -33.40 3.32
CA LEU A 202 1.59 -32.92 4.00
C LEU A 202 0.71 -32.11 3.04
N ASP A 203 -0.59 -32.11 3.32
CA ASP A 203 -1.55 -31.27 2.59
C ASP A 203 -1.14 -29.78 2.70
N PRO A 204 -1.48 -28.94 1.71
CA PRO A 204 -1.24 -27.49 1.81
C PRO A 204 -1.85 -26.91 3.08
N ASN A 205 -1.14 -26.00 3.76
CA ASN A 205 -1.70 -25.28 4.90
C ASN A 205 -2.82 -24.36 4.43
N VAL A 206 -3.99 -24.40 5.07
CA VAL A 206 -5.15 -23.58 4.71
C VAL A 206 -5.50 -22.63 5.84
N LEU A 207 -5.79 -21.37 5.50
CA LEU A 207 -6.48 -20.40 6.35
C LEU A 207 -7.98 -20.55 6.16
N HIS A 208 -8.66 -20.95 7.21
CA HIS A 208 -10.11 -21.02 7.31
C HIS A 208 -10.65 -19.75 7.97
N ILE A 209 -11.56 -19.07 7.28
CA ILE A 209 -12.25 -17.88 7.74
C ILE A 209 -13.72 -18.24 7.91
N ALA A 210 -14.26 -18.03 9.10
CA ALA A 210 -15.69 -18.12 9.38
C ALA A 210 -16.14 -16.87 10.14
N LEU A 211 -16.95 -16.01 9.53
CA LEU A 211 -17.46 -14.77 10.11
C LEU A 211 -18.96 -14.64 9.82
N GLY A 212 -19.80 -14.89 10.82
CA GLY A 212 -21.25 -15.00 10.60
C GLY A 212 -21.57 -16.06 9.55
N ASP A 213 -22.26 -15.67 8.48
CA ASP A 213 -22.62 -16.54 7.34
C ASP A 213 -21.50 -16.64 6.27
N PHE A 214 -20.44 -15.84 6.39
CA PHE A 214 -19.31 -15.87 5.45
C PHE A 214 -18.32 -16.97 5.85
N VAL A 215 -18.04 -17.89 4.91
CA VAL A 215 -17.03 -18.94 5.08
C VAL A 215 -16.12 -18.96 3.85
N LEU A 216 -14.81 -18.98 4.09
CA LEU A 216 -13.80 -19.00 3.04
C LEU A 216 -12.59 -19.82 3.48
N ASP A 217 -12.14 -20.71 2.61
CA ASP A 217 -10.91 -21.49 2.78
C ASP A 217 -9.88 -21.02 1.76
N LEU A 218 -8.72 -20.57 2.22
CA LEU A 218 -7.64 -20.04 1.38
C LEU A 218 -6.34 -20.80 1.66
N PRO A 219 -5.73 -21.46 0.68
CA PRO A 219 -4.36 -21.97 0.86
C PRO A 219 -3.43 -20.83 1.25
N VAL A 220 -2.61 -21.03 2.28
CA VAL A 220 -1.72 -19.97 2.81
C VAL A 220 -0.73 -19.50 1.75
N ALA A 221 -0.32 -20.39 0.84
CA ALA A 221 0.53 -20.05 -0.29
C ALA A 221 -0.15 -19.13 -1.31
N ASP A 222 -1.48 -19.20 -1.44
CA ASP A 222 -2.25 -18.39 -2.38
C ASP A 222 -2.59 -17.01 -1.80
N LEU A 223 -2.38 -16.81 -0.49
CA LEU A 223 -2.52 -15.49 0.13
C LEU A 223 -1.44 -14.51 -0.37
N VAL A 224 -0.32 -15.00 -0.90
CA VAL A 224 0.74 -14.14 -1.42
C VAL A 224 0.25 -13.47 -2.70
N GLY A 225 0.02 -12.16 -2.63
CA GLY A 225 -0.53 -11.43 -3.78
C GLY A 225 -2.06 -11.39 -3.84
N LEU A 226 -2.74 -12.05 -2.90
CA LEU A 226 -4.21 -12.08 -2.90
C LEU A 226 -4.76 -10.69 -2.59
N GLU A 227 -5.71 -10.26 -3.41
CA GLU A 227 -6.45 -9.02 -3.23
C GLU A 227 -7.88 -9.21 -3.72
N GLU A 228 -8.75 -9.68 -2.83
CA GLU A 228 -10.10 -10.12 -3.19
C GLU A 228 -11.15 -9.44 -2.31
N VAL A 229 -12.30 -9.15 -2.91
CA VAL A 229 -13.48 -8.59 -2.22
C VAL A 229 -14.69 -9.48 -2.49
N TYR A 230 -15.33 -9.92 -1.42
CA TYR A 230 -16.51 -10.77 -1.46
C TYR A 230 -17.74 -9.99 -0.97
N GLU A 231 -18.84 -10.02 -1.72
CA GLU A 231 -20.11 -9.45 -1.27
C GLU A 231 -20.86 -10.42 -0.35
N VAL A 232 -21.36 -9.93 0.79
CA VAL A 232 -22.06 -10.73 1.81
C VAL A 232 -23.27 -9.95 2.32
N GLY A 233 -24.45 -10.23 1.78
CA GLY A 233 -25.70 -9.64 2.27
C GLY A 233 -25.75 -8.11 2.24
N GLY A 234 -25.11 -7.46 1.24
CA GLY A 234 -24.99 -6.00 1.14
C GLY A 234 -23.76 -5.42 1.85
N ASN A 235 -23.08 -6.21 2.67
CA ASN A 235 -21.74 -5.92 3.17
C ASN A 235 -20.67 -6.51 2.23
N MET A 236 -19.41 -6.30 2.58
CA MET A 236 -18.27 -6.93 1.92
C MET A 236 -17.26 -7.49 2.92
N VAL A 237 -16.48 -8.46 2.46
CA VAL A 237 -15.25 -8.93 3.10
C VAL A 237 -14.10 -8.71 2.14
N ALA A 238 -13.13 -7.89 2.52
CA ALA A 238 -11.91 -7.65 1.75
C ALA A 238 -10.74 -8.41 2.37
N VAL A 239 -10.05 -9.21 1.57
CA VAL A 239 -8.88 -10.00 1.96
C VAL A 239 -7.69 -9.52 1.15
N ALA A 240 -6.66 -9.01 1.83
CA ALA A 240 -5.38 -8.70 1.21
C ALA A 240 -4.26 -9.47 1.92
N GLY A 241 -3.44 -10.18 1.16
CA GLY A 241 -2.36 -11.00 1.71
C GLY A 241 -0.98 -10.56 1.25
N PHE A 242 -0.02 -10.64 2.16
CA PHE A 242 1.39 -10.35 1.91
C PHE A 242 2.22 -11.52 2.44
N GLY A 243 2.73 -12.34 1.52
CA GLY A 243 3.66 -13.42 1.85
C GLY A 243 5.07 -12.87 1.98
N LEU A 244 5.78 -13.31 3.02
CA LEU A 244 7.17 -12.95 3.22
C LEU A 244 7.96 -14.17 3.58
N GLN A 245 8.96 -14.41 2.75
CA GLN A 245 10.11 -15.10 3.25
C GLN A 245 10.89 -14.12 4.17
N ASP A 246 11.06 -12.84 3.80
CA ASP A 246 11.88 -11.86 4.53
C ASP A 246 11.07 -10.71 5.15
N ILE A 247 10.93 -10.64 6.49
CA ILE A 247 10.24 -9.51 7.14
C ILE A 247 11.17 -8.32 7.41
N ALA A 248 12.44 -8.56 7.71
CA ALA A 248 13.25 -7.59 8.45
C ALA A 248 14.00 -6.62 7.55
N PHE A 249 14.34 -7.01 6.31
CA PHE A 249 15.26 -6.22 5.50
C PHE A 249 14.59 -5.13 4.66
N CYS A 250 13.32 -5.30 4.30
CA CYS A 250 12.66 -4.43 3.33
C CYS A 250 11.30 -3.92 3.83
N PRO A 251 11.19 -2.62 4.15
CA PRO A 251 9.92 -1.99 4.49
C PRO A 251 8.86 -2.23 3.42
N LYS A 252 7.68 -2.62 3.88
CA LYS A 252 6.51 -2.96 3.06
C LYS A 252 5.25 -3.01 3.90
N GLY A 253 4.13 -3.13 3.22
CA GLY A 253 2.85 -3.36 3.86
C GLY A 253 1.70 -3.08 2.92
N PHE A 254 0.64 -2.48 3.47
CA PHE A 254 -0.64 -2.36 2.80
C PHE A 254 -0.98 -0.90 2.49
N LEU A 255 -1.82 -0.75 1.47
CA LEU A 255 -2.50 0.48 1.12
C LEU A 255 -4.01 0.25 1.27
N ASP A 256 -4.71 1.23 1.80
CA ASP A 256 -6.16 1.28 1.77
C ASP A 256 -6.64 2.72 1.67
N GLY A 257 -7.69 2.96 0.91
CA GLY A 257 -8.21 4.30 0.78
C GLY A 257 -9.42 4.39 -0.10
N MET A 258 -9.72 5.60 -0.53
CA MET A 258 -10.87 5.95 -1.34
C MET A 258 -10.42 6.63 -2.62
N TRP A 259 -11.18 6.43 -3.68
CA TRP A 259 -11.03 7.14 -4.94
C TRP A 259 -12.38 7.72 -5.37
N ARG A 260 -12.33 8.83 -6.10
CA ARG A 260 -13.52 9.51 -6.61
C ARG A 260 -13.28 10.04 -8.02
N ARG A 261 -14.23 9.80 -8.90
CA ARG A 261 -14.30 10.43 -10.22
C ARG A 261 -14.61 11.91 -10.07
N LEU A 262 -13.96 12.73 -10.87
CA LEU A 262 -14.33 14.11 -11.05
C LEU A 262 -15.47 14.19 -12.09
N PRO A 263 -16.48 15.05 -11.89
CA PRO A 263 -17.49 15.30 -12.90
C PRO A 263 -16.84 15.78 -14.21
N ALA A 264 -17.26 15.21 -15.34
CA ALA A 264 -16.73 15.56 -16.67
C ALA A 264 -17.06 17.00 -17.12
N ASP A 265 -18.00 17.66 -16.42
CA ASP A 265 -18.42 19.04 -16.67
C ASP A 265 -17.73 20.07 -15.75
N ARG A 266 -16.75 19.65 -14.93
CA ARG A 266 -15.99 20.61 -14.13
C ARG A 266 -15.19 21.54 -15.05
N PRO A 267 -15.20 22.86 -14.80
CA PRO A 267 -14.30 23.76 -15.50
C PRO A 267 -12.83 23.40 -15.25
N ASP A 268 -12.53 22.67 -14.15
CA ASP A 268 -11.20 22.19 -13.76
C ASP A 268 -10.89 20.76 -14.25
N SER A 269 -11.88 20.01 -14.79
CA SER A 269 -11.58 18.88 -15.68
C SER A 269 -11.19 19.47 -17.04
N LEU A 270 -10.16 20.32 -17.01
CA LEU A 270 -9.62 20.94 -18.19
C LEU A 270 -9.07 19.80 -19.02
N ALA A 271 -9.65 19.62 -20.21
CA ALA A 271 -8.85 19.22 -21.36
C ALA A 271 -7.80 20.33 -21.58
N ALA A 272 -6.80 20.35 -20.70
CA ALA A 272 -5.63 21.18 -20.87
C ALA A 272 -4.82 20.59 -22.03
N ALA A 273 -3.95 21.37 -22.63
CA ALA A 273 -2.99 20.85 -23.60
C ALA A 273 -2.13 19.70 -23.02
N ASP A 274 -2.13 19.57 -21.69
CA ASP A 274 -1.22 18.77 -20.89
C ASP A 274 -1.89 17.54 -20.22
N GLY A 275 -3.15 17.25 -20.57
CA GLY A 275 -3.85 16.03 -20.11
C GLY A 275 -5.29 16.24 -19.66
N THR A 276 -5.89 15.21 -19.06
CA THR A 276 -7.23 15.24 -18.47
C THR A 276 -7.26 14.45 -17.17
N GLN A 277 -7.66 15.10 -16.08
CA GLN A 277 -7.88 14.45 -14.79
C GLN A 277 -9.24 13.73 -14.78
N TYR A 278 -9.25 12.43 -14.49
CA TYR A 278 -10.49 11.66 -14.33
C TYR A 278 -10.91 11.51 -12.87
N GLY A 279 -9.96 11.50 -11.94
CA GLY A 279 -10.28 11.34 -10.53
C GLY A 279 -9.17 11.73 -9.57
N VAL A 280 -9.52 11.64 -8.29
CA VAL A 280 -8.64 11.84 -7.15
C VAL A 280 -8.71 10.63 -6.24
N PHE A 281 -7.65 10.39 -5.48
CA PHE A 281 -7.64 9.36 -4.44
C PHE A 281 -6.88 9.83 -3.21
N ALA A 282 -7.23 9.25 -2.07
CA ALA A 282 -6.58 9.48 -0.79
C ALA A 282 -6.65 8.20 0.05
N GLY A 283 -5.60 7.94 0.84
CA GLY A 283 -5.48 6.67 1.54
C GLY A 283 -4.45 6.68 2.66
N LEU A 284 -4.35 5.52 3.29
CA LEU A 284 -3.43 5.22 4.36
C LEU A 284 -2.32 4.33 3.82
N TRP A 285 -1.11 4.61 4.30
CA TRP A 285 0.09 3.83 4.04
C TRP A 285 0.40 3.06 5.31
N ARG A 286 0.36 1.74 5.28
CA ARG A 286 0.48 0.90 6.48
C ARG A 286 1.65 -0.06 6.42
N GLU A 287 2.23 -0.34 7.57
CA GLU A 287 3.21 -1.43 7.73
C GLU A 287 2.50 -2.79 7.74
N LEU A 288 3.27 -3.89 7.65
CA LEU A 288 2.75 -5.27 7.66
C LEU A 288 1.90 -5.62 8.89
N ASP A 289 2.20 -5.00 10.03
CA ASP A 289 1.45 -5.18 11.29
C ASP A 289 0.19 -4.28 11.38
N GLY A 290 -0.15 -3.58 10.30
CA GLY A 290 -1.26 -2.65 10.20
C GLY A 290 -1.00 -1.26 10.78
N ARG A 291 0.20 -1.00 11.32
CA ARG A 291 0.55 0.32 11.89
C ARG A 291 0.50 1.38 10.81
N LEU A 292 -0.07 2.53 11.14
CA LEU A 292 -0.04 3.69 10.26
C LEU A 292 1.40 4.15 10.05
N HIS A 293 1.87 4.02 8.81
CA HIS A 293 3.15 4.56 8.36
C HIS A 293 3.00 6.00 7.87
N GLY A 294 1.85 6.32 7.26
CA GLY A 294 1.44 7.69 6.94
C GLY A 294 0.24 7.76 6.00
N HIS A 295 0.15 8.83 5.22
CA HIS A 295 -1.00 9.16 4.38
C HIS A 295 -0.56 9.36 2.93
N LEU A 296 -1.42 9.00 1.98
CA LEU A 296 -1.19 9.27 0.56
C LEU A 296 -2.36 10.05 -0.04
N ARG A 297 -2.06 10.86 -1.06
CA ARG A 297 -3.04 11.61 -1.84
C ARG A 297 -2.54 11.82 -3.26
N GLY A 298 -3.44 11.79 -4.23
CA GLY A 298 -3.07 11.98 -5.64
C GLY A 298 -4.27 12.04 -6.56
N GLY A 299 -3.98 11.88 -7.85
CA GLY A 299 -4.98 11.83 -8.91
C GLY A 299 -4.57 10.92 -10.05
N TYR A 300 -5.58 10.55 -10.85
CA TYR A 300 -5.40 9.70 -12.01
C TYR A 300 -6.15 10.29 -13.21
N GLY A 301 -5.64 10.03 -14.41
CA GLY A 301 -6.14 10.62 -15.63
C GLY A 301 -5.36 10.17 -16.86
N ILE A 302 -5.34 11.01 -17.89
CA ILE A 302 -4.52 10.83 -19.08
C ILE A 302 -3.58 12.02 -19.28
N ASP A 303 -2.37 11.76 -19.80
CA ASP A 303 -1.44 12.81 -20.23
C ASP A 303 -1.78 13.37 -21.62
N ALA A 304 -0.96 14.29 -22.13
CA ALA A 304 -1.12 14.90 -23.45
C ALA A 304 -1.08 13.89 -24.61
N GLU A 305 -0.38 12.77 -24.43
CA GLU A 305 -0.28 11.67 -25.39
C GLU A 305 -1.42 10.66 -25.27
N GLY A 306 -2.30 10.81 -24.28
CA GLY A 306 -3.41 9.90 -24.02
C GLY A 306 -3.02 8.64 -23.25
N ASN A 307 -1.82 8.59 -22.66
CA ASN A 307 -1.43 7.49 -21.76
C ASN A 307 -2.12 7.64 -20.42
N ARG A 308 -2.46 6.52 -19.79
CA ARG A 308 -3.05 6.50 -18.45
C ARG A 308 -1.96 6.76 -17.41
N VAL A 309 -2.11 7.84 -16.67
CA VAL A 309 -1.14 8.28 -15.66
C VAL A 309 -1.81 8.40 -14.30
N LEU A 310 -1.11 7.92 -13.29
CA LEU A 310 -1.42 8.12 -11.88
C LEU A 310 -0.23 8.82 -11.22
N VAL A 311 -0.50 9.86 -10.43
CA VAL A 311 0.51 10.62 -9.68
C VAL A 311 0.02 10.89 -8.27
N GLY A 312 0.95 11.00 -7.31
CA GLY A 312 0.61 11.39 -5.96
C GLY A 312 1.80 11.60 -5.05
N LYS A 313 1.49 11.92 -3.78
CA LYS A 313 2.44 12.13 -2.70
C LYS A 313 2.11 11.23 -1.52
N TYR A 314 3.15 10.74 -0.87
CA TYR A 314 3.11 10.02 0.40
C TYR A 314 3.82 10.87 1.48
N ILE A 315 3.13 11.08 2.60
CA ILE A 315 3.60 11.83 3.77
C ILE A 315 3.53 10.95 5.02
N GLY A 316 4.42 11.16 5.98
CA GLY A 316 4.34 10.51 7.28
C GLY A 316 3.09 10.93 8.09
N PRO A 317 2.88 10.37 9.28
CA PRO A 317 1.66 10.62 10.05
C PRO A 317 1.53 12.09 10.45
N ARG A 318 2.65 12.80 10.63
CA ARG A 318 2.71 14.22 11.00
C ARG A 318 2.88 15.19 9.82
N GLY A 319 2.69 14.72 8.59
CA GLY A 319 2.78 15.57 7.39
C GLY A 319 4.17 15.70 6.76
N HIS A 320 5.22 15.12 7.37
CA HIS A 320 6.55 15.14 6.77
C HIS A 320 6.58 14.40 5.44
N PHE A 321 7.19 15.01 4.43
CA PHE A 321 7.35 14.41 3.12
C PHE A 321 8.10 13.07 3.21
N ARG A 322 7.61 12.06 2.48
CA ARG A 322 8.25 10.74 2.37
C ARG A 322 8.55 10.35 0.94
N GLY A 323 7.62 10.59 0.02
CA GLY A 323 7.87 10.32 -1.39
C GLY A 323 6.84 10.92 -2.34
N LEU A 324 7.23 11.05 -3.60
CA LEU A 324 6.35 11.26 -4.75
C LEU A 324 6.22 9.95 -5.51
N PHE A 325 5.08 9.67 -6.12
CA PHE A 325 4.91 8.48 -6.94
C PHE A 325 4.27 8.78 -8.27
N ARG A 326 4.70 8.02 -9.29
CA ARG A 326 4.15 8.05 -10.65
C ARG A 326 3.97 6.62 -11.13
N GLY A 327 2.87 6.39 -11.84
CA GLY A 327 2.59 5.11 -12.43
C GLY A 327 1.46 5.14 -13.44
N THR A 328 0.85 3.98 -13.63
CA THR A 328 -0.27 3.79 -14.54
C THR A 328 -1.48 3.26 -13.78
N TRP A 329 -2.63 3.31 -14.42
CA TRP A 329 -3.86 2.75 -13.87
C TRP A 329 -4.64 2.03 -14.97
N THR A 330 -5.44 1.05 -14.55
CA THR A 330 -6.34 0.28 -15.43
C THR A 330 -7.77 0.76 -15.24
N PRO A 331 -8.53 0.94 -16.34
CA PRO A 331 -9.91 1.37 -16.25
C PRO A 331 -10.83 0.24 -15.81
N GLY A 332 -11.85 0.58 -15.03
CA GLY A 332 -12.92 -0.32 -14.64
C GLY A 332 -14.01 -0.44 -15.69
N ALA A 333 -15.25 -0.64 -15.22
CA ALA A 333 -16.41 -0.78 -16.10
C ALA A 333 -16.68 0.47 -16.97
N THR A 334 -16.22 1.64 -16.52
CA THR A 334 -16.21 2.88 -17.29
C THR A 334 -14.78 3.29 -17.61
N ASP A 335 -14.57 3.91 -18.76
CA ASP A 335 -13.23 4.33 -19.22
C ASP A 335 -12.53 5.32 -18.28
N ASP A 336 -13.27 5.96 -17.37
CA ASP A 336 -12.84 6.95 -16.38
C ASP A 336 -12.82 6.41 -14.93
N GLY A 337 -13.23 5.14 -14.73
CA GLY A 337 -13.27 4.51 -13.42
C GLY A 337 -11.95 3.82 -13.10
N LEU A 338 -11.44 3.97 -11.88
CA LEU A 338 -10.24 3.27 -11.45
C LEU A 338 -10.58 1.79 -11.12
N ALA A 339 -9.85 0.84 -11.70
CA ALA A 339 -9.94 -0.58 -11.36
C ALA A 339 -8.64 -1.14 -10.77
N GLY A 340 -7.49 -0.68 -11.22
CA GLY A 340 -6.21 -1.11 -10.69
C GLY A 340 -5.14 -0.06 -10.92
N PHE A 341 -4.02 -0.17 -10.21
CA PHE A 341 -2.93 0.78 -10.28
C PHE A 341 -1.58 0.12 -9.98
N GLU A 342 -0.53 0.68 -10.56
CA GLU A 342 0.86 0.33 -10.28
C GLU A 342 1.71 1.59 -10.41
N ALA A 343 2.61 1.86 -9.46
CA ALA A 343 3.51 3.00 -9.46
C ALA A 343 4.85 2.69 -8.79
N HIS A 344 5.86 3.48 -9.13
CA HIS A 344 7.09 3.59 -8.34
C HIS A 344 7.05 4.88 -7.53
N TRP A 345 7.72 4.88 -6.38
CA TRP A 345 7.86 6.08 -5.56
C TRP A 345 9.32 6.47 -5.36
N VAL A 346 9.56 7.79 -5.32
CA VAL A 346 10.87 8.42 -5.19
C VAL A 346 10.95 9.24 -3.91
N ASN A 347 12.16 9.32 -3.34
CA ASN A 347 12.45 10.21 -2.22
C ASN A 347 12.68 11.67 -2.70
N ALA A 348 13.06 12.55 -1.77
CA ALA A 348 13.28 13.97 -2.05
C ALA A 348 14.47 14.25 -3.00
N ALA A 349 15.37 13.28 -3.16
CA ALA A 349 16.49 13.33 -4.09
C ALA A 349 16.14 12.69 -5.45
N GLY A 350 14.87 12.37 -5.72
CA GLY A 350 14.43 11.73 -6.96
C GLY A 350 14.91 10.28 -7.11
N THR A 351 15.46 9.66 -6.05
CA THR A 351 15.87 8.26 -6.08
C THR A 351 14.65 7.37 -5.88
N VAL A 352 14.47 6.38 -6.76
CA VAL A 352 13.41 5.37 -6.61
C VAL A 352 13.70 4.52 -5.39
N GLU A 353 12.75 4.50 -4.46
CA GLU A 353 12.85 3.76 -3.20
C GLU A 353 12.00 2.50 -3.19
N GLY A 354 10.92 2.45 -3.99
CA GLY A 354 10.00 1.32 -3.95
C GLY A 354 8.92 1.33 -5.03
N LEU A 355 8.06 0.32 -4.93
CA LEU A 355 6.89 0.09 -5.78
C LEU A 355 5.62 0.07 -4.93
N LEU A 356 4.50 0.38 -5.55
CA LEU A 356 3.17 0.20 -5.01
C LEU A 356 2.20 -0.22 -6.10
N GLY A 357 1.15 -0.95 -5.73
CA GLY A 357 0.12 -1.41 -6.66
C GLY A 357 -1.08 -1.98 -5.92
N GLY A 358 -2.17 -2.21 -6.62
CA GLY A 358 -3.40 -2.75 -6.06
C GLY A 358 -4.62 -2.58 -6.93
N GLU A 359 -5.77 -2.94 -6.37
CA GLU A 359 -7.07 -2.96 -7.02
C GLU A 359 -8.01 -1.92 -6.39
N ALA A 360 -8.90 -1.40 -7.22
CA ALA A 360 -9.90 -0.40 -6.90
C ALA A 360 -11.29 -0.92 -7.25
N PHE A 361 -12.22 -0.70 -6.32
CA PHE A 361 -13.55 -1.26 -6.35
C PHE A 361 -14.55 -0.11 -6.40
N ALA A 362 -15.28 -0.01 -7.51
CA ALA A 362 -16.36 0.96 -7.63
C ALA A 362 -17.52 0.61 -6.70
N VAL A 363 -18.14 1.64 -6.12
CA VAL A 363 -19.34 1.50 -5.32
C VAL A 363 -20.55 1.88 -6.19
N GLU A 364 -21.57 1.02 -6.22
CA GLU A 364 -22.80 1.27 -6.97
C GLU A 364 -23.42 2.61 -6.54
N ASP A 365 -23.97 3.34 -7.52
CA ASP A 365 -24.60 4.66 -7.35
C ASP A 365 -23.72 5.77 -6.77
N THR A 366 -22.41 5.55 -6.63
CA THR A 366 -21.44 6.53 -6.12
C THR A 366 -20.43 6.91 -7.22
N PRO A 367 -20.03 8.19 -7.35
CA PRO A 367 -19.00 8.60 -8.31
C PRO A 367 -17.60 8.24 -7.81
N GLY A 368 -17.38 7.04 -7.27
CA GLY A 368 -16.13 6.62 -6.66
C GLY A 368 -16.21 5.24 -6.06
N GLY A 369 -15.26 4.96 -5.18
CA GLY A 369 -15.17 3.70 -4.46
C GLY A 369 -13.98 3.66 -3.53
N PHE A 370 -13.55 2.45 -3.19
CA PHE A 370 -12.38 2.22 -2.34
C PHE A 370 -11.29 1.52 -3.13
N PHE A 371 -10.07 1.55 -2.62
CA PHE A 371 -8.98 0.73 -3.12
C PHE A 371 -8.29 0.01 -1.97
N THR A 372 -7.66 -1.09 -2.30
CA THR A 372 -6.67 -1.77 -1.48
C THR A 372 -5.39 -1.85 -2.31
N GLY A 373 -4.30 -2.26 -1.69
CA GLY A 373 -3.06 -2.45 -2.38
C GLY A 373 -1.92 -2.75 -1.43
N ARG A 374 -0.73 -2.79 -2.01
CA ARG A 374 0.51 -3.18 -1.35
C ARG A 374 1.62 -2.25 -1.80
N TRP A 375 2.63 -2.13 -0.95
CA TRP A 375 3.84 -1.37 -1.28
C TRP A 375 5.06 -2.09 -0.71
N THR A 376 6.21 -1.88 -1.35
CA THR A 376 7.50 -2.40 -0.90
C THR A 376 8.63 -1.46 -1.30
N THR A 377 9.74 -1.49 -0.58
CA THR A 377 11.02 -0.91 -1.02
C THR A 377 11.77 -1.83 -1.98
N LEU A 378 12.62 -1.28 -2.86
CA LEU A 378 13.41 -2.00 -3.89
C LEU A 378 14.61 -2.80 -3.33
N CYS A 379 14.42 -3.52 -2.23
CA CYS A 379 15.46 -4.39 -1.68
C CYS A 379 15.02 -5.87 -1.57
N ASP A 380 13.83 -6.18 -2.09
CA ASP A 380 13.21 -7.51 -2.00
C ASP A 380 12.51 -7.83 -3.33
N GLU A 381 13.18 -8.63 -4.16
CA GLU A 381 12.66 -9.06 -5.48
C GLU A 381 11.33 -9.81 -5.37
N GLU A 382 11.11 -10.61 -4.30
CA GLU A 382 9.86 -11.34 -4.07
C GLU A 382 8.71 -10.36 -3.77
N ALA A 383 8.98 -9.34 -2.95
CA ALA A 383 8.00 -8.31 -2.67
C ALA A 383 7.73 -7.43 -3.91
N GLU A 384 8.73 -7.16 -4.74
CA GLU A 384 8.54 -6.44 -6.01
C GLU A 384 7.60 -7.20 -6.95
N ASP A 385 7.82 -8.51 -7.12
CA ASP A 385 6.97 -9.37 -7.94
C ASP A 385 5.56 -9.52 -7.39
N ALA A 386 5.40 -9.48 -6.05
CA ALA A 386 4.07 -9.49 -5.45
C ALA A 386 3.31 -8.18 -5.75
N VAL A 387 3.97 -7.03 -5.74
CA VAL A 387 3.33 -5.71 -5.92
C VAL A 387 2.88 -5.45 -7.37
N ARG A 388 3.59 -6.02 -8.35
CA ARG A 388 3.20 -6.00 -9.76
C ARG A 388 2.06 -6.97 -10.04
#